data_AF-A0A352PRY7-F1
#
_entry.id   AF-A0A352PRY7-F1
#
_cell.length_a   1.000
_cell.length_b   1.000
_cell.length_c   1.000
_cell.angle_alpha   90.00
_cell.angle_beta   90.00
_cell.angle_gamma   90.00
#
_symmetry.space_group_name_H-M   'P 1'
#
loop_
_entity.id
_entity.type
_entity.pdbx_description
1 polymer ?
#
loop_
_entity_poly.entity_id
_entity_poly.type
_entity_poly.pdbx_seq_one_letter_code
_entity_poly.pdbx_strand_id
1 'polypeptide(L)'
;NFRNIMDFPQLFPAARIIKLEQNYRSSQAILDFTNELISQAREHYTKCLFSERVGPTGPAAIASRSDKDQSLLVIKVIRELQARGMDLGEMAVLFRASFHSYDLEVELARVGIPYAKYGGLRFAESAHLKDVVAHLRVVVNPSDSVSWHRLLTLVDGIGPRTADRIIQTTTQFAEPGTA
;
A
#
# COMPACT_ATOMS: atom_id res chain seq x y z
N ASN A 1 -0.58 1.38 -17.29
CA ASN A 1 -1.74 1.49 -18.18
C ASN A 1 -2.15 0.09 -18.59
N PHE A 2 -3.37 -0.37 -18.27
CA PHE A 2 -3.80 -1.76 -18.53
C PHE A 2 -3.98 -2.05 -20.04
N ARG A 3 -4.14 -1.00 -20.86
CA ARG A 3 -4.26 -1.14 -22.32
C ARG A 3 -3.06 -1.79 -22.98
N ASN A 4 -1.86 -1.58 -22.42
CA ASN A 4 -0.63 -2.16 -22.97
C ASN A 4 -0.71 -3.67 -23.15
N ILE A 5 -1.34 -4.39 -22.20
CA ILE A 5 -1.52 -5.83 -22.34
C ILE A 5 -2.70 -6.16 -23.26
N MET A 6 -3.81 -5.41 -23.21
CA MET A 6 -5.01 -5.69 -24.01
C MET A 6 -4.79 -5.45 -25.52
N ASP A 7 -4.03 -4.41 -25.85
CA ASP A 7 -3.76 -4.01 -27.24
C ASP A 7 -2.55 -4.77 -27.82
N PHE A 8 -1.82 -5.53 -27.00
CA PHE A 8 -0.61 -6.25 -27.41
C PHE A 8 -0.80 -7.12 -28.66
N PRO A 9 -1.88 -7.91 -28.81
CA PRO A 9 -2.12 -8.69 -30.02
C PRO A 9 -2.35 -7.85 -31.28
N GLN A 10 -2.88 -6.63 -31.13
CA GLN A 10 -3.12 -5.70 -32.24
C GLN A 10 -1.82 -5.00 -32.66
N LEU A 11 -1.00 -4.62 -31.67
CA LEU A 11 0.30 -3.98 -31.89
C LEU A 11 1.33 -4.94 -32.48
N PHE A 12 1.24 -6.23 -32.14
CA PHE A 12 2.17 -7.26 -32.61
C PHE A 12 1.40 -8.48 -33.17
N PRO A 13 0.89 -8.40 -34.42
CA PRO A 13 0.08 -9.48 -35.01
C PRO A 13 0.80 -10.83 -35.15
N ALA A 14 2.13 -10.83 -35.18
CA ALA A 14 2.94 -12.05 -35.23
C ALA A 14 3.15 -12.71 -33.86
N ALA A 15 2.69 -12.09 -32.77
CA ALA A 15 2.88 -12.62 -31.43
C ALA A 15 1.98 -13.85 -31.17
N ARG A 16 2.57 -14.88 -30.56
CA ARG A 16 1.82 -16.05 -30.08
C ARG A 16 1.27 -15.78 -28.68
N ILE A 17 -0.05 -15.91 -28.52
CA ILE A 17 -0.70 -15.80 -27.22
C ILE A 17 -0.71 -17.19 -26.56
N ILE A 18 -0.17 -17.28 -25.34
CA ILE A 18 -0.21 -18.48 -24.50
C ILE A 18 -0.93 -18.11 -23.22
N LYS A 19 -2.01 -18.83 -22.89
CA LYS A 19 -2.77 -18.64 -21.66
C LYS A 19 -2.34 -19.68 -20.64
N LEU A 20 -1.99 -19.21 -19.44
CA LEU A 20 -1.69 -20.08 -18.29
C LEU A 20 -2.92 -20.12 -17.39
N GLU A 21 -3.60 -21.26 -17.37
CA GLU A 21 -4.90 -21.43 -16.71
C GLU A 21 -4.85 -22.27 -15.44
N GLN A 22 -3.84 -23.14 -15.31
CA GLN A 22 -3.65 -23.94 -14.10
C GLN A 22 -3.05 -23.08 -12.98
N ASN A 23 -3.75 -23.02 -11.85
CA ASN A 23 -3.34 -22.31 -10.65
C ASN A 23 -2.80 -23.30 -9.61
N TYR A 24 -1.60 -23.02 -9.12
CA TYR A 24 -0.90 -23.87 -8.16
C TYR A 24 -0.95 -23.31 -6.73
N ARG A 25 -1.70 -22.23 -6.46
CA ARG A 25 -1.75 -21.55 -5.15
C ARG A 25 -3.04 -21.84 -4.39
N SER A 26 -4.18 -21.68 -5.04
CA SER A 26 -5.51 -21.66 -4.43
C SER A 26 -6.28 -22.94 -4.72
N SER A 27 -7.25 -23.28 -3.87
CA SER A 27 -8.21 -24.36 -4.12
C SER A 27 -9.20 -23.99 -5.22
N GLN A 28 -9.84 -24.98 -5.83
CA GLN A 28 -10.85 -24.75 -6.86
C GLN A 28 -11.98 -23.84 -6.37
N ALA A 29 -12.47 -24.01 -5.12
CA ALA A 29 -13.54 -23.19 -4.57
C ALA A 29 -13.21 -21.68 -4.49
N ILE A 30 -11.94 -21.32 -4.26
CA ILE A 30 -11.49 -19.91 -4.29
C ILE A 30 -11.43 -19.41 -5.74
N LEU A 31 -11.00 -20.26 -6.67
CA LEU A 31 -10.91 -19.92 -8.08
C LEU A 31 -12.29 -19.76 -8.72
N ASP A 32 -13.26 -20.59 -8.36
CA ASP A 32 -14.64 -20.47 -8.82
C ASP A 32 -15.20 -19.09 -8.46
N PHE A 33 -15.06 -18.69 -7.20
CA PHE A 33 -15.45 -17.34 -6.75
C PHE A 33 -14.73 -16.23 -7.54
N THR A 34 -13.42 -16.41 -7.80
CA THR A 34 -12.61 -15.41 -8.51
C THR A 34 -12.99 -15.32 -10.00
N ASN A 35 -13.24 -16.46 -10.65
CA ASN A 35 -13.66 -16.57 -12.05
C ASN A 35 -15.04 -15.94 -12.24
N GLU A 36 -15.98 -16.18 -11.32
CA GLU A 36 -17.29 -15.52 -11.33
C GLU A 36 -17.16 -14.00 -11.18
N LEU A 37 -16.34 -13.53 -10.23
CA LEU A 37 -16.15 -12.10 -10.01
C LEU A 37 -15.53 -11.39 -11.23
N ILE A 38 -14.52 -11.99 -11.87
CA ILE A 38 -13.86 -11.38 -13.03
C ILE A 38 -14.73 -11.42 -14.30
N SER A 39 -15.66 -12.37 -14.41
CA SER A 39 -16.58 -12.46 -15.56
C SER A 39 -17.45 -11.20 -15.74
N GLN A 40 -17.68 -10.46 -14.65
CA GLN A 40 -18.46 -9.22 -14.64
C GLN A 40 -17.63 -7.99 -15.08
N ALA A 41 -16.32 -8.13 -15.25
CA ALA A 41 -15.46 -7.03 -15.67
C ALA A 41 -15.68 -6.70 -17.15
N ARG A 42 -15.86 -5.41 -17.46
CA ARG A 42 -16.11 -4.91 -18.84
C ARG A 42 -15.00 -5.30 -19.82
N GLU A 43 -13.76 -5.28 -19.35
CA GLU A 43 -12.57 -5.59 -20.13
C GLU A 43 -11.77 -6.64 -19.38
N HIS A 44 -11.74 -7.86 -19.91
CA HIS A 44 -10.98 -8.96 -19.32
C HIS A 44 -10.43 -9.87 -20.41
N TYR A 45 -9.35 -10.57 -20.08
CA TYR A 45 -8.90 -11.70 -20.89
C TYR A 45 -9.76 -12.91 -20.55
N THR A 46 -10.33 -13.56 -21.57
CA THR A 46 -11.04 -14.83 -21.41
C THR A 46 -10.04 -15.92 -21.03
N LYS A 47 -9.83 -16.11 -19.72
CA LYS A 47 -9.11 -17.23 -19.12
C LYS A 47 -9.95 -17.75 -17.97
N CYS A 48 -10.05 -19.06 -17.85
CA CYS A 48 -10.74 -19.71 -16.74
C CYS A 48 -9.71 -20.44 -15.89
N LEU A 49 -9.51 -20.02 -14.65
CA LEU A 49 -8.51 -20.64 -13.79
C LEU A 49 -9.05 -21.93 -13.18
N PHE A 50 -8.24 -22.99 -13.19
CA PHE A 50 -8.56 -24.25 -12.52
C PHE A 50 -7.41 -24.70 -11.60
N SER A 51 -7.70 -25.57 -10.64
CA SER A 51 -6.73 -26.09 -9.67
C SER A 51 -7.04 -27.52 -9.28
N GLU A 52 -5.98 -28.31 -9.13
CA GLU A 52 -6.03 -29.68 -8.61
C GLU A 52 -5.85 -29.73 -7.08
N ARG A 53 -5.68 -28.57 -6.42
CA ARG A 53 -5.48 -28.50 -4.97
C ARG A 53 -6.79 -28.72 -4.22
N VAL A 54 -6.77 -29.70 -3.32
CA VAL A 54 -7.80 -29.85 -2.29
C VAL A 54 -7.59 -28.77 -1.22
N GLY A 55 -8.66 -28.12 -0.80
CA GLY A 55 -8.59 -27.06 0.21
C GLY A 55 -9.95 -26.74 0.81
N PRO A 56 -10.03 -25.72 1.67
CA PRO A 56 -11.26 -25.36 2.36
C PRO A 56 -12.36 -24.93 1.40
N THR A 57 -13.59 -24.96 1.91
CA THR A 57 -14.77 -24.37 1.28
C THR A 57 -14.50 -22.89 0.96
N GLY A 58 -15.11 -22.37 -0.10
CA GLY A 58 -14.87 -21.01 -0.63
C GLY A 58 -15.01 -19.87 0.39
N PRO A 59 -14.77 -18.62 -0.04
CA PRO A 59 -14.74 -17.47 0.86
C PRO A 59 -16.08 -17.26 1.58
N ALA A 60 -16.01 -16.88 2.86
CA ALA A 60 -17.15 -16.49 3.66
C ALA A 60 -17.32 -14.97 3.68
N ALA A 61 -18.56 -14.50 3.68
CA ALA A 61 -18.91 -13.09 3.86
C ALA A 61 -19.61 -12.92 5.21
N ILE A 62 -19.13 -11.99 6.03
CA ILE A 62 -19.68 -11.70 7.35
C ILE A 62 -19.90 -10.19 7.46
N ALA A 63 -21.11 -9.78 7.81
CA ALA A 63 -21.43 -8.38 8.08
C ALA A 63 -21.12 -8.03 9.54
N SER A 64 -20.45 -6.90 9.76
CA SER A 64 -20.24 -6.29 11.08
C SER A 64 -21.14 -5.06 11.24
N ARG A 65 -21.36 -4.62 12.49
CA ARG A 65 -22.17 -3.43 12.80
C ARG A 65 -21.32 -2.17 13.01
N SER A 66 -20.01 -2.34 13.21
CA SER A 66 -19.04 -1.27 13.42
C SER A 66 -17.62 -1.76 13.06
N ASP A 67 -16.69 -0.82 12.91
CA ASP A 67 -15.26 -1.11 12.68
C ASP A 67 -14.63 -1.87 13.86
N LYS A 68 -15.10 -1.57 15.07
CA LYS A 68 -14.71 -2.30 16.28
C LYS A 68 -15.21 -3.75 16.26
N ASP A 69 -16.47 -3.97 15.91
CA ASP A 69 -17.03 -5.33 15.78
C ASP A 69 -16.31 -6.13 14.70
N GLN A 70 -15.94 -5.49 13.58
CA GLN A 70 -15.13 -6.10 12.54
C GLN A 70 -13.76 -6.52 13.08
N SER A 71 -13.09 -5.66 13.84
CA SER A 71 -11.77 -5.95 14.43
C SER A 71 -11.84 -7.11 15.43
N LEU A 72 -12.87 -7.13 16.28
CA LEU A 72 -13.12 -8.24 17.21
C LEU A 72 -13.42 -9.56 16.49
N LEU A 73 -14.16 -9.51 15.37
CA LEU A 73 -14.41 -10.67 14.53
C LEU A 73 -13.11 -11.22 13.93
N VAL A 74 -12.23 -10.35 13.41
CA VAL A 74 -10.92 -10.75 12.87
C VAL A 74 -10.07 -11.42 13.96
N ILE A 75 -10.02 -10.84 15.16
CA ILE A 75 -9.29 -11.43 16.30
C ILE A 75 -9.84 -12.80 16.65
N LYS A 76 -11.17 -12.96 16.67
CA LYS A 76 -11.82 -14.25 16.93
C LYS A 76 -11.36 -15.29 15.90
N VAL A 77 -11.38 -14.94 14.60
CA VAL A 77 -10.94 -15.84 13.52
C VAL A 77 -9.46 -16.21 13.65
N ILE A 78 -8.58 -15.24 13.96
CA ILE A 78 -7.14 -15.50 14.20
C ILE A 78 -6.96 -16.53 15.32
N ARG A 79 -7.66 -16.34 16.45
CA ARG A 79 -7.56 -17.26 17.59
C ARG A 79 -8.09 -18.66 17.26
N GLU A 80 -9.19 -18.75 16.52
CA GLU A 80 -9.73 -20.04 16.06
C GLU A 80 -8.75 -20.78 15.15
N LEU A 81 -8.07 -20.08 14.24
CA LEU A 81 -7.06 -20.67 13.37
C LEU A 81 -5.78 -21.06 14.12
N GLN A 82 -5.32 -20.23 15.06
CA GLN A 82 -4.20 -20.59 15.94
C GLN A 82 -4.51 -21.83 16.79
N ALA A 83 -5.73 -21.95 17.32
CA ALA A 83 -6.15 -23.13 18.08
C ALA A 83 -6.17 -24.41 17.23
N ARG A 84 -6.26 -24.27 15.89
CA ARG A 84 -6.11 -25.38 14.93
C ARG A 84 -4.67 -25.62 14.48
N GLY A 85 -3.70 -24.89 15.04
CA GLY A 85 -2.27 -25.05 14.78
C GLY A 85 -1.73 -24.22 13.61
N MET A 86 -2.49 -23.25 13.07
CA MET A 86 -1.98 -22.36 12.02
C MET A 86 -1.09 -21.26 12.60
N ASP A 87 0.05 -21.04 11.97
CA ASP A 87 0.99 -20.00 12.40
C ASP A 87 0.50 -18.60 12.01
N LEU A 88 0.80 -17.60 12.83
CA LEU A 88 0.44 -16.21 12.54
C LEU A 88 1.07 -15.71 11.23
N GLY A 89 2.24 -16.24 10.86
CA GLY A 89 2.92 -15.91 9.60
C GLY A 89 2.19 -16.40 8.34
N GLU A 90 1.24 -17.32 8.49
CA GLU A 90 0.41 -17.83 7.39
C GLU A 90 -0.90 -17.04 7.23
N MET A 91 -1.14 -16.07 8.11
CA MET A 91 -2.36 -15.24 8.12
C MET A 91 -2.05 -13.84 7.60
N ALA A 92 -2.93 -13.31 6.76
CA ALA A 92 -2.85 -11.93 6.29
C ALA A 92 -4.22 -11.25 6.35
N VAL A 93 -4.25 -10.00 6.80
CA VAL A 93 -5.45 -9.14 6.75
C VAL A 93 -5.23 -8.07 5.71
N LEU A 94 -6.07 -8.05 4.67
CA LEU A 94 -6.01 -7.10 3.57
C LEU A 94 -7.05 -6.00 3.76
N PHE A 95 -6.65 -4.76 3.53
CA PHE A 95 -7.52 -3.59 3.62
C PHE A 95 -7.35 -2.68 2.40
N ARG A 96 -8.40 -1.91 2.08
CA ARG A 96 -8.40 -1.03 0.91
C ARG A 96 -7.55 0.23 1.09
N ALA A 97 -7.50 0.75 2.31
CA ALA A 97 -6.78 1.96 2.69
C ALA A 97 -6.13 1.78 4.06
N SER A 98 -4.97 2.42 4.28
CA SER A 98 -4.15 2.21 5.48
C SER A 98 -4.81 2.68 6.77
N PHE A 99 -5.84 3.53 6.70
CA PHE A 99 -6.57 3.97 7.89
C PHE A 99 -7.61 2.95 8.36
N HIS A 100 -8.04 2.02 7.52
CA HIS A 100 -8.93 0.93 7.94
C HIS A 100 -8.25 -0.07 8.90
N SER A 101 -6.92 -0.02 9.04
CA SER A 101 -6.21 -0.91 9.96
C SER A 101 -6.11 -0.38 11.39
N TYR A 102 -6.42 0.91 11.65
CA TYR A 102 -6.15 1.53 12.95
C TYR A 102 -6.86 0.84 14.11
N ASP A 103 -8.18 0.64 14.02
CA ASP A 103 -8.94 -0.06 15.07
C ASP A 103 -8.43 -1.49 15.29
N LEU A 104 -8.09 -2.19 14.20
CA LEU A 104 -7.56 -3.55 14.29
C LEU A 104 -6.17 -3.59 14.97
N GLU A 105 -5.30 -2.63 14.67
CA GLU A 105 -3.97 -2.50 15.30
C GLU A 105 -4.08 -2.30 16.82
N VAL A 106 -5.01 -1.45 17.26
CA VAL A 106 -5.29 -1.20 18.69
C VAL A 106 -5.80 -2.47 19.36
N GLU A 107 -6.76 -3.16 18.72
CA GLU A 107 -7.37 -4.36 19.29
C GLU A 107 -6.37 -5.53 19.33
N LEU A 108 -5.54 -5.73 18.29
CA LEU A 108 -4.47 -6.72 18.26
C LEU A 108 -3.44 -6.48 19.37
N ALA A 109 -3.02 -5.21 19.54
CA ALA A 109 -2.10 -4.82 20.61
C ALA A 109 -2.71 -5.08 22.01
N ARG A 110 -3.99 -4.74 22.19
CA ARG A 110 -4.71 -4.96 23.46
C ARG A 110 -4.73 -6.43 23.87
N VAL A 111 -4.86 -7.35 22.92
CA VAL A 111 -4.91 -8.80 23.17
C VAL A 111 -3.56 -9.51 23.02
N GLY A 112 -2.47 -8.76 22.80
CA GLY A 112 -1.11 -9.28 22.69
C GLY A 112 -0.87 -10.20 21.48
N ILE A 113 -1.53 -9.97 20.36
CA ILE A 113 -1.25 -10.70 19.11
C ILE A 113 -0.18 -9.94 18.33
N PRO A 114 1.01 -10.52 18.07
CA PRO A 114 2.03 -9.86 17.27
C PRO A 114 1.58 -9.77 15.80
N TYR A 115 1.88 -8.64 15.17
CA TYR A 115 1.56 -8.40 13.77
C TYR A 115 2.63 -7.56 13.09
N ALA A 116 2.69 -7.62 11.76
CA ALA A 116 3.50 -6.74 10.93
C ALA A 116 2.58 -5.97 9.97
N LYS A 117 2.66 -4.64 10.00
CA LYS A 117 1.91 -3.78 9.08
C LYS A 117 2.72 -3.51 7.82
N TYR A 118 2.18 -3.90 6.69
CA TYR A 118 2.74 -3.61 5.38
C TYR A 118 1.89 -2.56 4.66
N GLY A 119 2.51 -1.44 4.29
CA GLY A 119 1.81 -0.29 3.73
C GLY A 119 1.31 0.69 4.79
N GLY A 120 1.20 1.95 4.41
CA GLY A 120 1.00 3.10 5.30
C GLY A 120 1.78 4.31 4.78
N LEU A 121 1.79 5.42 5.53
CA LEU A 121 2.76 6.49 5.28
C LEU A 121 4.13 5.83 5.19
N ARG A 122 4.84 6.03 4.08
CA ARG A 122 6.21 5.50 3.97
C ARG A 122 6.99 6.06 5.15
N PHE A 123 7.94 5.32 5.71
CA PHE A 123 8.84 5.89 6.73
C PHE A 123 9.42 7.24 6.24
N ALA A 124 9.86 7.27 4.97
CA ALA A 124 10.26 8.45 4.17
C ALA A 124 9.26 9.62 4.16
N GLU A 125 7.97 9.35 4.38
CA GLU A 125 6.90 10.32 4.34
C GLU A 125 6.56 10.94 5.70
N SER A 126 7.10 10.41 6.79
CA SER A 126 6.95 10.96 8.15
C SER A 126 7.42 12.41 8.20
N ALA A 127 6.66 13.28 8.89
CA ALA A 127 6.98 14.70 9.00
C ALA A 127 8.39 14.92 9.55
N HIS A 128 8.73 14.25 10.66
CA HIS A 128 10.04 14.37 11.29
C HIS A 128 11.18 13.93 10.36
N LEU A 129 10.98 12.86 9.56
CA LEU A 129 12.00 12.42 8.64
C LEU A 129 12.15 13.37 7.44
N LYS A 130 11.04 13.91 6.93
CA LYS A 130 11.10 14.96 5.91
C LYS A 130 11.81 16.21 6.43
N ASP A 131 11.67 16.54 7.71
CA ASP A 131 12.37 17.67 8.34
C ASP A 131 13.88 17.41 8.38
N VAL A 132 14.31 16.22 8.80
CA VAL A 132 15.74 15.83 8.78
C VAL A 132 16.30 15.83 7.36
N VAL A 133 15.59 15.23 6.40
CA VAL A 133 16.02 15.18 4.99
C VAL A 133 16.10 16.59 4.39
N ALA A 134 15.18 17.50 4.75
CA ALA A 134 15.23 18.88 4.29
C ALA A 134 16.49 19.60 4.79
N HIS A 135 16.93 19.36 6.04
CA HIS A 135 18.22 19.88 6.53
C HIS A 135 19.39 19.39 5.68
N LEU A 136 19.46 18.08 5.43
CA LEU A 136 20.55 17.49 4.63
C LEU A 136 20.55 18.00 3.19
N ARG A 137 19.37 18.14 2.58
CA ARG A 137 19.22 18.64 1.20
C ARG A 137 19.68 20.08 1.07
N VAL A 138 19.38 20.95 2.05
CA VAL A 138 19.85 22.34 2.06
C VAL A 138 21.37 22.42 2.23
N VAL A 139 21.97 21.55 3.05
CA VAL A 139 23.44 21.51 3.22
C VAL A 139 24.14 21.10 1.92
N VAL A 140 23.58 20.11 1.19
CA VAL A 140 24.16 19.60 -0.06
C VAL A 140 23.84 20.49 -1.26
N ASN A 141 22.62 21.03 -1.31
CA ASN A 141 22.12 21.90 -2.36
C ASN A 141 21.42 23.12 -1.72
N PRO A 142 22.17 24.20 -1.46
CA PRO A 142 21.62 25.44 -0.92
C PRO A 142 20.57 26.10 -1.82
N SER A 143 20.42 25.67 -3.07
CA SER A 143 19.40 26.19 -4.01
C SER A 143 18.06 25.46 -3.94
N ASP A 144 17.90 24.45 -3.07
CA ASP A 144 16.65 23.71 -2.90
C ASP A 144 15.60 24.52 -2.12
N SER A 145 14.84 25.34 -2.85
CA SER A 145 13.81 26.22 -2.30
C SER A 145 12.70 25.46 -1.56
N VAL A 146 12.36 24.25 -2.00
CA VAL A 146 11.33 23.41 -1.36
C VAL A 146 11.79 22.97 0.03
N SER A 147 13.04 22.56 0.15
CA SER A 147 13.63 22.16 1.43
C SER A 147 13.78 23.37 2.35
N TRP A 148 14.25 24.51 1.85
CA TRP A 148 14.29 25.75 2.64
C TRP A 148 12.91 26.19 3.14
N HIS A 149 11.88 26.17 2.29
CA HIS A 149 10.54 26.55 2.69
C HIS A 149 10.06 25.67 3.84
N ARG A 150 10.28 24.36 3.75
CA ARG A 150 9.94 23.44 4.85
C ARG A 150 10.66 23.81 6.14
N LEU A 151 11.99 24.00 6.10
CA LEU A 151 12.80 24.33 7.28
C LEU A 151 12.41 25.65 7.94
N LEU A 152 12.24 26.70 7.14
CA LEU A 152 11.89 28.02 7.64
C LEU A 152 10.52 28.02 8.31
N THR A 153 9.55 27.27 7.77
CA THR A 153 8.22 27.15 8.39
C THR A 153 8.18 26.32 9.67
N LEU A 154 9.28 25.67 10.08
CA LEU A 154 9.40 25.02 11.40
C LEU A 154 9.79 26.02 12.50
N VAL A 155 10.29 27.21 12.14
CA VAL A 155 10.72 28.23 13.11
C VAL A 155 9.51 29.07 13.51
N ASP A 156 9.25 29.12 14.82
CA ASP A 156 8.18 29.95 15.38
C ASP A 156 8.33 31.41 14.92
N GLY A 157 7.23 31.97 14.41
CA GLY A 157 7.20 33.34 13.89
C GLY A 157 7.55 33.49 12.40
N ILE A 158 7.94 32.42 11.70
CA ILE A 158 8.20 32.46 10.24
C ILE A 158 7.05 31.79 9.48
N GLY A 159 6.16 32.61 8.92
CA GLY A 159 5.10 32.15 8.01
C GLY A 159 5.58 31.98 6.55
N PRO A 160 4.74 31.40 5.67
CA PRO A 160 5.10 31.11 4.27
C PRO A 160 5.65 32.32 3.50
N ARG A 161 5.02 33.50 3.65
CA ARG A 161 5.47 34.75 3.01
C ARG A 161 6.87 35.19 3.46
N THR A 162 7.15 35.04 4.75
CA THR A 162 8.47 35.40 5.30
C THR A 162 9.53 34.40 4.83
N ALA A 163 9.17 33.11 4.77
CA ALA A 163 10.04 32.06 4.25
C ALA A 163 10.41 32.32 2.78
N ASP A 164 9.44 32.61 1.91
CA ASP A 164 9.67 32.92 0.49
C ASP A 164 10.65 34.08 0.30
N ARG A 165 10.49 35.15 1.09
CA ARG A 165 11.39 36.33 1.04
C ARG A 165 12.82 35.97 1.45
N ILE A 166 12.99 35.13 2.47
CA ILE A 166 14.31 34.66 2.90
C ILE A 166 14.93 33.80 1.80
N ILE A 167 14.16 32.86 1.22
CA ILE A 167 14.62 31.95 0.16
C ILE A 167 15.13 32.74 -1.05
N GLN A 168 14.36 33.73 -1.52
CA GLN A 168 14.77 34.59 -2.64
C GLN A 168 16.10 35.28 -2.38
N THR A 169 16.35 35.71 -1.14
CA THR A 169 17.62 36.33 -0.76
C THR A 169 18.75 35.30 -0.73
N THR A 170 18.53 34.13 -0.12
CA THR A 170 19.56 33.07 0.06
C THR A 170 19.95 32.38 -1.25
N THR A 171 18.99 32.11 -2.15
CA THR A 171 19.29 31.51 -3.48
C THR A 171 20.08 32.44 -4.38
N GLN A 172 19.95 33.77 -4.19
CA GLN A 172 20.73 34.77 -4.91
C GLN A 172 22.22 34.76 -4.52
N PHE A 173 22.57 34.24 -3.33
CA PHE A 173 23.95 34.05 -2.87
C PHE A 173 24.52 32.66 -3.19
N ALA A 174 23.67 31.68 -3.53
CA ALA A 174 24.08 30.31 -3.86
C ALA A 174 24.54 30.14 -5.31
N GLU A 175 24.49 31.18 -6.14
CA GLU A 175 25.30 31.26 -7.34
C GLU A 175 26.67 31.89 -7.02
N PRO A 176 27.73 31.08 -7.04
CA PRO A 176 29.02 31.57 -7.45
C PRO A 176 29.53 30.76 -8.64
N GLY A 177 29.78 31.44 -9.76
CA GLY A 177 30.99 31.11 -10.48
C GLY A 177 32.17 31.25 -9.51
N THR A 178 33.07 30.26 -9.53
CA THR A 178 34.40 30.24 -8.90
C THR A 178 34.51 30.20 -7.37
N ALA A 179 34.79 29.00 -6.85
CA ALA A 179 36.05 28.71 -6.14
C ALA A 179 36.48 27.27 -6.47
#